data_AF-A0A966IGM7-F1
#
_entry.id   AF-A0A966IGM7-F1
#
_cell.length_a   1.000
_cell.length_b   1.000
_cell.length_c   1.000
_cell.angle_alpha   90.00
_cell.angle_beta   90.00
_cell.angle_gamma   90.00
#
_symmetry.space_group_name_H-M   'P 1'
#
loop_
_entity.id
_entity.type
_entity.pdbx_description
1 polymer ?
#
loop_
_entity_poly.entity_id
_entity_poly.type
_entity_poly.pdbx_seq_one_letter_code
_entity_poly.pdbx_strand_id
1 'polypeptide(L)'
;MASLIKDGNRKIQMNIDQIADEIHRAIMKREQITPFSDRDILLSNADAYKVSSKLCKLRTWQVNGFKIGFTNRSIWPIYGVDQPMWGSMS
;
A
#
# COMPACT_ATOMS: atom_id res chain seq x y z
N MET A 1 -21.97 9.21 3.93
CA MET A 1 -22.08 8.43 5.17
C MET A 1 -22.09 6.95 4.82
N ALA A 2 -20.90 6.33 4.68
CA ALA A 2 -20.80 4.88 4.56
C ALA A 2 -20.57 4.33 5.97
N SER A 3 -21.53 3.55 6.43
CA SER A 3 -21.59 2.99 7.79
C SER A 3 -20.38 2.10 8.08
N LEU A 4 -19.67 2.42 9.17
CA LEU A 4 -18.66 1.55 9.75
C LEU A 4 -19.39 0.43 10.51
N ILE A 5 -19.51 -0.75 9.90
CA ILE A 5 -19.93 -1.96 10.61
C ILE A 5 -18.80 -2.34 11.56
N LYS A 6 -18.98 -2.07 12.86
CA LYS A 6 -18.16 -2.63 13.95
C LYS A 6 -18.72 -4.00 14.33
N ASP A 7 -18.31 -5.03 13.60
CA ASP A 7 -18.36 -6.41 14.10
C ASP A 7 -17.09 -6.65 14.92
N GLY A 8 -17.24 -6.86 16.23
CA GLY A 8 -16.17 -6.90 17.25
C GLY A 8 -15.13 -8.02 17.13
N ASN A 9 -15.00 -8.67 15.98
CA ASN A 9 -13.92 -9.61 15.67
C ASN A 9 -13.63 -9.76 14.17
N ARG A 10 -14.01 -8.77 13.34
CA ARG A 10 -13.81 -8.82 11.88
C ARG A 10 -12.79 -7.76 11.49
N LYS A 11 -11.60 -8.18 11.04
CA LYS A 11 -10.64 -7.27 10.40
C LYS A 11 -11.37 -6.50 9.30
N ILE A 12 -11.17 -5.18 9.23
CA ILE A 12 -11.87 -4.34 8.26
C ILE A 12 -11.39 -4.75 6.87
N GLN A 13 -12.34 -5.14 6.01
CA GLN A 13 -12.05 -5.45 4.62
C GLN A 13 -11.46 -4.22 3.94
N MET A 14 -10.30 -4.41 3.31
CA MET A 14 -9.57 -3.35 2.66
C MET A 14 -10.38 -2.70 1.53
N ASN A 15 -10.41 -1.37 1.51
CA ASN A 15 -10.87 -0.57 0.39
C ASN A 15 -9.66 0.04 -0.34
N ILE A 16 -9.30 -0.54 -1.49
CA ILE A 16 -8.15 -0.13 -2.32
C ILE A 16 -8.19 1.37 -2.65
N ASP A 17 -9.37 1.88 -3.02
CA ASP A 17 -9.52 3.27 -3.45
C ASP A 17 -9.27 4.23 -2.28
N GLN A 18 -9.83 3.93 -1.10
CA GLN A 18 -9.62 4.75 0.09
C GLN A 18 -8.15 4.82 0.52
N ILE A 19 -7.44 3.69 0.46
CA ILE A 19 -6.01 3.63 0.80
C ILE A 19 -5.20 4.44 -0.23
N ALA A 20 -5.46 4.25 -1.52
CA ALA A 20 -4.75 4.99 -2.58
C ALA A 20 -4.99 6.51 -2.46
N ASP A 21 -6.22 6.93 -2.18
CA ASP A 21 -6.59 8.33 -1.96
C ASP A 21 -5.93 8.92 -0.70
N GLU A 22 -5.82 8.15 0.38
CA GLU A 22 -5.12 8.58 1.58
C GLU A 22 -3.62 8.75 1.33
N ILE A 23 -2.98 7.77 0.69
CA ILE A 23 -1.56 7.87 0.30
C ILE A 23 -1.33 9.07 -0.62
N HIS A 24 -2.20 9.27 -1.62
CA HIS A 24 -2.13 10.40 -2.52
C HIS A 24 -2.18 11.74 -1.75
N ARG A 25 -3.15 11.88 -0.83
CA ARG A 25 -3.26 13.07 0.03
C ARG A 25 -2.02 13.27 0.92
N ALA A 26 -1.52 12.21 1.54
CA ALA A 26 -0.32 12.27 2.37
C ALA A 26 0.91 12.74 1.59
N ILE A 27 1.09 12.24 0.36
CA ILE A 27 2.17 12.68 -0.54
C ILE A 27 2.01 14.17 -0.89
N MET A 28 0.80 14.61 -1.27
CA MET A 28 0.55 16.02 -1.61
C MET A 28 0.79 16.97 -0.42
N LYS A 29 0.46 16.53 0.81
CA LYS A 29 0.67 17.30 2.03
C LYS A 29 2.07 17.17 2.63
N ARG A 30 2.88 16.21 2.17
CA ARG A 30 4.20 15.87 2.72
C ARG A 30 4.13 15.44 4.19
N GLU A 31 3.13 14.64 4.52
CA GLU A 31 2.87 14.17 5.88
C GLU A 31 3.10 12.66 5.98
N GLN A 32 3.64 12.21 7.11
CA GLN A 32 3.62 10.79 7.46
C GLN A 32 2.24 10.42 7.99
N ILE A 33 1.80 9.21 7.67
CA ILE A 33 0.56 8.62 8.16
C ILE A 33 0.86 7.34 8.93
N THR A 34 -0.01 6.94 9.85
CA THR A 34 0.10 5.66 10.55
C THR A 34 0.20 4.52 9.52
N PRO A 35 1.15 3.59 9.62
CA PRO A 35 1.25 2.45 8.71
C PRO A 35 -0.08 1.68 8.64
N PHE A 36 -0.52 1.26 7.44
CA PHE A 36 -1.78 0.54 7.30
C PHE A 36 -1.76 -0.84 7.96
N SER A 37 -0.57 -1.44 8.13
CA SER A 37 -0.37 -2.67 8.92
C SER A 37 -0.79 -2.53 10.38
N ASP A 38 -0.79 -1.29 10.91
CA ASP A 38 -1.03 -1.01 12.33
C ASP A 38 -2.49 -0.62 12.59
N ARG A 39 -3.36 -0.66 11.57
CA ARG A 39 -4.76 -0.16 11.62
C ARG A 39 -5.82 -1.27 11.68
N ASP A 40 -5.45 -2.47 12.10
CA ASP A 40 -6.31 -3.67 12.07
C ASP A 40 -6.87 -4.02 10.66
N ILE A 41 -6.13 -3.65 9.61
CA ILE A 41 -6.45 -3.95 8.22
C ILE A 41 -5.66 -5.20 7.80
N LEU A 42 -6.34 -6.15 7.14
CA LEU A 42 -5.65 -7.26 6.49
C LEU A 42 -5.16 -6.82 5.10
N LEU A 43 -3.84 -6.76 4.90
CA LEU A 43 -3.22 -6.41 3.62
C LEU A 43 -2.38 -7.58 3.11
N SER A 44 -2.75 -8.12 1.95
CA SER A 44 -1.89 -9.04 1.21
C SER A 44 -0.90 -8.28 0.31
N ASN A 45 0.15 -8.95 -0.15
CA ASN A 45 1.05 -8.38 -1.16
C ASN A 45 0.30 -8.01 -2.45
N ALA A 46 -0.63 -8.87 -2.89
CA ALA A 46 -1.44 -8.62 -4.09
C ALA A 46 -2.28 -7.34 -3.94
N ASP A 47 -2.78 -7.10 -2.74
CA ASP A 47 -3.55 -5.92 -2.42
C ASP A 47 -2.69 -4.64 -2.41
N ALA A 48 -1.48 -4.70 -1.85
CA ALA A 48 -0.53 -3.60 -1.91
C ALA A 48 -0.19 -3.21 -3.37
N TYR A 49 -0.04 -4.18 -4.27
CA TYR A 49 0.18 -3.90 -5.70
C TYR A 49 -1.05 -3.25 -6.38
N LYS A 50 -2.28 -3.65 -6.02
CA LYS A 50 -3.50 -2.97 -6.51
C LYS A 50 -3.55 -1.51 -6.06
N VAL A 51 -3.20 -1.23 -4.79
CA VAL A 51 -3.08 0.14 -4.27
C VAL A 51 -2.04 0.93 -5.07
N SER A 52 -0.85 0.36 -5.30
CA SER A 52 0.21 1.01 -6.09
C SER A 52 -0.27 1.35 -7.50
N SER A 53 -0.97 0.43 -8.17
CA SER A 53 -1.52 0.66 -9.52
C SER A 53 -2.55 1.79 -9.52
N LYS A 54 -3.44 1.84 -8.53
CA LYS A 54 -4.43 2.91 -8.38
C LYS A 54 -3.76 4.27 -8.14
N LEU A 55 -2.74 4.32 -7.28
CA LEU A 55 -1.99 5.54 -7.00
C LEU A 55 -1.35 6.12 -8.27
N CYS A 56 -0.76 5.28 -9.14
CA CYS A 56 -0.21 5.74 -10.42
C CYS A 56 -1.27 6.38 -11.32
N LYS A 57 -2.49 5.80 -11.35
CA LYS A 57 -3.62 6.37 -12.10
C LYS A 57 -4.05 7.73 -11.52
N LEU A 58 -4.18 7.84 -10.20
CA LEU A 58 -4.56 9.09 -9.51
C LEU A 58 -3.59 10.24 -9.79
N ARG A 59 -2.29 9.92 -9.90
CA ARG A 59 -1.24 10.90 -10.16
C ARG A 59 -1.06 11.23 -11.64
N THR A 60 -1.84 10.61 -12.52
CA THR A 60 -1.72 10.73 -14.00
C THR A 60 -0.28 10.55 -14.48
N TRP A 61 0.44 9.65 -13.82
CA TRP A 61 1.87 9.48 -14.02
C TRP A 61 2.14 8.53 -15.18
N GLN A 62 3.00 8.95 -16.10
CA GLN A 62 3.56 8.05 -17.10
C GLN A 62 4.55 7.12 -16.41
N VAL A 63 4.37 5.80 -16.58
CA VAL A 63 5.31 4.82 -16.06
C VAL A 63 6.52 4.76 -16.99
N ASN A 64 7.66 5.29 -16.53
CA ASN A 64 8.92 5.36 -17.27
C ASN A 64 9.87 4.20 -16.94
N GLY A 65 9.53 3.38 -15.95
CA GLY A 65 10.30 2.18 -15.61
C GLY A 65 9.84 1.55 -14.30
N PHE A 66 10.64 0.60 -13.80
CA PHE A 66 10.39 -0.09 -12.54
C PHE A 66 11.65 -0.13 -11.68
N LYS A 67 11.47 0.03 -10.37
CA LYS A 67 12.50 -0.22 -9.35
C LYS A 67 12.22 -1.55 -8.69
N ILE A 68 13.26 -2.38 -8.53
CA ILE A 68 13.21 -3.59 -7.70
C ILE A 68 13.94 -3.30 -6.39
N GLY A 69 13.25 -3.52 -5.27
CA GLY A 69 13.77 -3.47 -3.91
C GLY A 69 13.81 -4.85 -3.27
N PHE A 70 14.34 -4.93 -2.05
CA PHE A 70 14.49 -6.20 -1.31
C PHE A 70 15.31 -7.25 -2.09
N THR A 71 16.35 -6.83 -2.83
CA THR A 71 17.21 -7.73 -3.60
C THR A 71 18.28 -8.42 -2.74
N ASN A 72 18.67 -7.80 -1.62
CA ASN A 72 19.55 -8.43 -0.64
C ASN A 72 18.78 -9.48 0.16
N ARG A 73 19.10 -10.76 0.00
CA ARG A 73 18.43 -11.85 0.72
C ARG A 73 18.71 -11.85 2.22
N SER A 74 19.79 -11.21 2.68
CA SER A 74 20.13 -11.19 4.11
C SER A 74 19.12 -10.40 4.95
N ILE A 75 18.34 -9.49 4.34
CA ILE A 75 17.34 -8.70 5.06
C ILE A 75 15.96 -9.37 5.09
N TRP A 76 15.74 -10.43 4.31
CA TRP A 76 14.43 -11.07 4.18
C TRP A 76 13.86 -11.58 5.51
N PRO A 77 14.63 -12.27 6.39
CA PRO A 77 14.11 -12.72 7.69
C PRO A 77 13.74 -11.57 8.63
N ILE A 78 14.39 -10.41 8.49
CA ILE A 78 14.12 -9.22 9.32
C ILE A 78 12.73 -8.66 9.01
N TYR A 79 12.33 -8.70 7.75
CA TYR A 79 11.06 -8.13 7.27
C TYR A 79 9.97 -9.17 7.01
N GLY A 80 10.24 -10.46 7.25
CA GLY A 80 9.27 -11.54 7.04
C GLY A 80 8.83 -11.71 5.59
N VAL A 81 9.75 -11.47 4.63
CA VAL A 81 9.50 -11.63 3.19
C VAL A 81 10.35 -12.76 2.61
N ASP A 82 9.96 -13.33 1.47
CA ASP A 82 10.65 -14.43 0.79
C ASP A 82 10.93 -14.14 -0.69
N GLN A 83 10.63 -12.92 -1.14
CA GLN A 83 10.78 -12.47 -2.52
C GLN A 83 11.08 -10.97 -2.58
N PRO A 84 11.70 -10.48 -3.67
CA PRO A 84 11.83 -9.05 -3.91
C PRO A 84 10.46 -8.39 -4.15
N MET A 85 10.42 -7.07 -4.00
CA MET A 85 9.27 -6.23 -4.31
C MET A 85 9.63 -5.23 -5.40
N TRP A 86 8.64 -4.73 -6.14
CA TRP A 86 8.86 -3.74 -7.18
C TRP A 86 7.85 -2.59 -7.13
N GLY A 87 8.20 -1.47 -7.75
CA GLY A 87 7.33 -0.32 -7.89
C GLY A 87 7.56 0.40 -9.21
N SER A 88 6.51 0.98 -9.78
CA SER A 88 6.60 1.82 -10.97
C SER A 88 7.30 3.14 -10.65
N MET A 89 8.11 3.62 -11.59
CA MET A 89 8.73 4.94 -11.57
C MET A 89 8.09 5.82 -12.65
N SER A 90 7.92 7.10 -12.34
CA SER A 90 7.43 8.14 -13.24
C SER A 90 8.45 9.25 -13.35
#